data_AF-A0A402DW84-F1
#
_entry.id   AF-A0A402DW84-F1
#
_cell.length_a   1.000
_cell.length_b   1.000
_cell.length_c   1.000
_cell.angle_alpha   90.00
_cell.angle_beta   90.00
_cell.angle_gamma   90.00
#
_symmetry.space_group_name_H-M   'P 1'
#
loop_
_entity.id
_entity.type
_entity.pdbx_description
1 polymer ?
#
loop_
_entity_poly.entity_id
_entity_poly.type
_entity_poly.pdbx_seq_one_letter_code
_entity_poly.pdbx_strand_id
1 'polypeptide(L)'
;MDTSSSTRMPGRLVPSTGGRVPVRVRGFVDGVAPRVRAADRGFAVVLARSEHDVVKVVHGVTVLGFLSPAWSQVVDFELWSCEQAGEPALARAVLEGRAGDRDLFVMLDWPRRRA
;
A
#
# COMPACT_ATOMS: atom_id res chain seq x y z
N MET A 1 -25.35 5.86 -19.81
CA MET A 1 -23.98 6.25 -20.20
C MET A 1 -23.21 6.43 -18.90
N ASP A 2 -22.53 5.38 -18.46
CA ASP A 2 -21.75 5.39 -17.22
C ASP A 2 -20.26 5.54 -17.57
N THR A 3 -19.80 6.79 -17.67
CA THR A 3 -18.37 7.11 -17.66
C THR A 3 -17.88 7.13 -16.22
N SER A 4 -17.62 5.94 -15.67
CA SER A 4 -16.74 5.77 -14.51
C SER A 4 -15.70 4.72 -14.88
N SER A 5 -14.83 5.11 -15.82
CA SER A 5 -13.59 4.41 -16.13
C SER A 5 -12.63 4.60 -14.95
N SER A 6 -12.95 3.97 -13.81
CA SER A 6 -11.99 3.75 -12.75
C SER A 6 -11.03 2.69 -13.29
N THR A 7 -9.84 3.14 -13.69
CA THR A 7 -8.71 2.30 -14.03
C THR A 7 -8.42 1.38 -12.84
N ARG A 8 -9.14 0.26 -12.75
CA ARG A 8 -8.76 -0.86 -11.89
C ARG A 8 -7.38 -1.27 -12.40
N MET A 9 -6.33 -0.85 -11.72
CA MET A 9 -5.01 -1.41 -11.98
C MET A 9 -5.17 -2.93 -11.85
N PRO A 10 -4.90 -3.71 -12.91
CA PRO A 10 -4.87 -5.16 -12.79
C PRO A 10 -3.75 -5.50 -11.80
N GLY A 11 -4.09 -6.21 -10.74
CA GLY A 11 -3.15 -6.55 -9.67
C GLY A 11 -3.84 -7.25 -8.51
N ARG A 12 -3.03 -7.90 -7.69
CA ARG A 12 -3.49 -8.66 -6.54
C ARG A 12 -3.43 -7.79 -5.30
N LEU A 13 -4.53 -7.67 -4.57
CA LEU A 13 -4.49 -7.03 -3.25
C LEU A 13 -3.65 -7.89 -2.31
N VAL A 14 -2.62 -7.27 -1.74
CA VAL A 14 -1.67 -7.84 -0.79
C VAL A 14 -1.78 -7.08 0.53
N PRO A 15 -1.84 -7.82 1.65
CA PRO A 15 -1.97 -9.27 1.73
C PRO A 15 -3.40 -9.74 1.43
N SER A 16 -3.50 -11.00 1.01
CA SER A 16 -4.70 -11.55 0.37
C SER A 16 -5.72 -12.20 1.32
N THR A 17 -5.45 -12.24 2.63
CA THR A 17 -6.35 -12.80 3.67
C THR A 17 -6.23 -12.06 5.01
N GLY A 18 -7.34 -11.68 5.69
CA GLY A 18 -7.30 -11.16 7.07
C GLY A 18 -8.20 -9.98 7.48
N GLY A 19 -7.81 -9.28 8.58
CA GLY A 19 -8.36 -7.97 9.01
C GLY A 19 -7.33 -6.81 8.98
N ARG A 20 -7.83 -5.57 8.87
CA ARG A 20 -7.05 -4.35 8.54
C ARG A 20 -6.17 -3.83 9.68
N VAL A 21 -4.85 -3.98 9.56
CA VAL A 21 -3.83 -3.35 10.40
C VAL A 21 -3.27 -2.12 9.67
N PRO A 22 -3.41 -0.91 10.23
CA PRO A 22 -2.76 0.27 9.67
C PRO A 22 -1.26 0.24 9.96
N VAL A 23 -0.44 0.26 8.92
CA VAL A 23 1.01 0.31 9.01
C VAL A 23 1.52 1.65 8.52
N ARG A 24 2.16 2.40 9.41
CA ARG A 24 2.73 3.71 9.09
C ARG A 24 3.86 3.56 8.07
N VAL A 25 3.76 4.32 6.98
CA VAL A 25 4.79 4.45 5.96
C VAL A 25 5.88 5.39 6.47
N ARG A 26 7.13 4.93 6.44
CA ARG A 26 8.32 5.68 6.84
C ARG A 26 8.80 6.57 5.70
N GLY A 27 9.32 7.74 6.07
CA GLY A 27 9.86 8.71 5.10
C GLY A 27 8.79 9.33 4.20
N PHE A 28 7.51 9.26 4.60
CA PHE A 28 6.43 9.93 3.88
C PHE A 28 6.62 11.45 3.93
N VAL A 29 6.49 12.09 2.76
CA VAL A 29 6.54 13.55 2.61
C VAL A 29 5.18 14.03 2.11
N ASP A 30 4.53 14.93 2.85
CA ASP A 30 3.24 15.47 2.42
C ASP A 30 3.39 16.22 1.09
N GLY A 31 2.38 16.14 0.23
CA GLY A 31 2.38 16.74 -1.11
C GLY A 31 2.84 15.84 -2.26
N VAL A 32 3.45 14.67 -1.99
CA VAL A 32 3.74 13.68 -3.06
C VAL A 32 2.63 12.63 -3.22
N ALA A 33 1.78 12.47 -2.21
CA ALA A 33 0.61 11.60 -2.31
C ALA A 33 -0.54 12.28 -3.10
N PRO A 34 -1.44 11.48 -3.71
CA PRO A 34 -2.61 12.01 -4.38
C PRO A 34 -3.45 12.86 -3.45
N ARG A 35 -4.02 13.95 -3.99
CA ARG A 35 -5.02 14.75 -3.28
C ARG A 35 -6.34 13.99 -3.26
N VAL A 36 -6.47 13.10 -2.29
CA VAL A 36 -7.70 12.36 -2.02
C VAL A 36 -8.65 13.29 -1.26
N ARG A 37 -9.88 13.51 -1.78
CA ARG A 37 -10.87 14.33 -1.06
C ARG A 37 -11.22 13.60 0.24
N ALA A 38 -11.43 14.35 1.33
CA ALA A 38 -11.64 13.80 2.69
C ALA A 38 -12.78 12.77 2.84
N ALA A 39 -13.62 12.58 1.81
CA ALA A 39 -14.67 11.56 1.76
C ALA A 39 -14.21 10.18 1.25
N ASP A 40 -13.01 10.09 0.67
CA ASP A 40 -12.54 8.86 0.04
C ASP A 40 -11.93 7.93 1.08
N ARG A 41 -12.41 6.70 1.02
CA ARG A 41 -12.08 5.56 1.88
C ARG A 41 -10.60 5.15 1.80
N GLY A 42 -9.72 5.88 1.13
CA GLY A 42 -8.33 5.51 0.83
C GLY A 42 -8.11 5.26 -0.66
N PHE A 43 -6.86 5.06 -1.06
CA PHE A 43 -6.44 4.91 -2.45
C PHE A 43 -5.55 3.67 -2.62
N ALA A 44 -5.44 3.14 -3.85
CA ALA A 44 -4.59 1.99 -4.13
C ALA A 44 -3.12 2.42 -4.27
N VAL A 45 -2.21 1.63 -3.70
CA VAL A 45 -0.76 1.77 -3.86
C VAL A 45 -0.18 0.43 -4.28
N VAL A 46 0.95 0.45 -4.99
CA VAL A 46 1.74 -0.74 -5.27
C VAL A 46 2.77 -0.91 -4.16
N LEU A 47 2.91 -2.14 -3.67
CA LEU A 47 4.01 -2.56 -2.82
C LEU A 47 5.07 -3.22 -3.71
N ALA A 48 6.30 -2.71 -3.69
CA ALA A 48 7.38 -3.22 -4.52
C ALA A 48 8.63 -3.49 -3.68
N ARG A 49 9.28 -4.64 -3.89
CA ARG A 49 10.56 -4.96 -3.25
C ARG A 49 11.63 -3.99 -3.74
N SER A 50 12.61 -3.70 -2.88
CA SER A 50 13.79 -2.91 -3.23
C SER A 50 15.05 -3.73 -2.99
N GLU A 51 16.19 -3.26 -3.50
CA GLU A 51 17.49 -3.91 -3.39
C GLU A 51 18.01 -4.05 -1.94
N HIS A 52 17.35 -3.41 -0.97
CA HIS A 52 17.72 -3.43 0.45
C HIS A 52 16.70 -4.15 1.34
N ASP A 53 15.88 -5.04 0.78
CA ASP A 53 14.84 -5.79 1.51
C ASP A 53 13.79 -4.91 2.22
N VAL A 54 13.68 -3.64 1.80
CA VAL A 54 12.64 -2.72 2.26
C VAL A 54 11.59 -2.55 1.17
N VAL A 55 10.32 -2.64 1.55
CA VAL A 55 9.22 -2.50 0.60
C VAL A 55 8.91 -1.03 0.35
N LYS A 56 8.96 -0.63 -0.92
CA LYS A 56 8.53 0.68 -1.41
C LYS A 56 7.01 0.71 -1.50
N VAL A 57 6.42 1.81 -1.05
CA VAL A 57 5.02 2.14 -1.28
C VAL A 57 4.95 3.11 -2.45
N VAL A 58 4.31 2.71 -3.54
CA VAL A 58 4.34 3.42 -4.83
C VAL A 58 2.94 3.80 -5.28
N HIS A 59 2.77 4.98 -5.85
CA HIS A 59 1.55 5.38 -6.55
C HIS A 59 1.91 5.89 -7.96
N GLY A 60 1.49 5.15 -8.99
CA GLY A 60 1.95 5.40 -10.35
C GLY A 60 3.46 5.17 -10.44
N VAL A 61 4.22 6.24 -10.70
CA VAL A 61 5.70 6.22 -10.73
C VAL A 61 6.35 6.83 -9.49
N THR A 62 5.54 7.33 -8.56
CA THR A 62 6.02 8.08 -7.39
C THR A 62 6.19 7.15 -6.19
N VAL A 63 7.38 7.13 -5.61
CA VAL A 63 7.61 6.49 -4.31
C VAL A 63 7.07 7.41 -3.22
N LEU A 64 6.08 6.92 -2.47
CA LEU A 64 5.47 7.63 -1.35
C LEU A 64 6.21 7.39 -0.02
N GLY A 65 7.00 6.33 0.05
CA GLY A 65 7.82 5.99 1.21
C GLY A 65 8.05 4.50 1.31
N PHE A 66 8.32 4.03 2.53
CA PHE A 66 8.78 2.68 2.78
C PHE A 66 8.05 2.02 3.95
N LEU A 67 7.85 0.70 3.89
CA LEU A 67 7.48 -0.04 5.09
C LEU A 67 8.68 -0.12 6.04
N SER A 68 8.44 -0.34 7.34
CA SER A 68 9.54 -0.67 8.24
C SER A 68 10.16 -2.03 7.85
N PRO A 69 11.42 -2.32 8.25
CA PRO A 69 12.05 -3.60 7.96
C PRO A 69 11.22 -4.80 8.46
N ALA A 70 10.66 -4.70 9.67
CA ALA A 70 9.81 -5.74 10.23
C ALA A 70 8.58 -6.04 9.36
N TRP A 71 7.90 -5.00 8.85
CA TRP A 71 6.73 -5.19 7.99
C TRP A 71 7.13 -5.62 6.57
N SER A 72 8.29 -5.20 6.08
CA SER A 72 8.83 -5.63 4.79
C SER A 72 9.07 -7.14 4.77
N GLN A 73 9.68 -7.67 5.83
CA GLN A 73 9.88 -9.11 6.01
C GLN A 73 8.56 -9.89 6.06
N VAL A 74 7.54 -9.34 6.72
CA VAL A 74 6.23 -9.99 6.86
C VAL A 74 5.54 -10.18 5.51
N VAL A 75 5.64 -9.21 4.60
CA VAL A 75 4.94 -9.28 3.29
C VAL A 75 5.79 -9.84 2.15
N ASP A 76 7.10 -10.05 2.37
CA ASP A 76 8.07 -10.40 1.32
C ASP A 76 7.62 -11.61 0.49
N PHE A 77 7.12 -12.67 1.13
CA PHE A 77 6.66 -13.87 0.43
C PHE A 77 5.47 -13.61 -0.51
N GLU A 78 4.48 -12.82 -0.08
CA GLU A 78 3.34 -12.49 -0.94
C GLU A 78 3.75 -11.57 -2.09
N LEU A 79 4.68 -10.65 -1.86
CA LEU A 79 5.24 -9.81 -2.93
C LEU A 79 5.99 -10.65 -3.95
N TRP A 80 6.88 -11.54 -3.49
CA TRP A 80 7.59 -12.48 -4.35
C TRP A 80 6.60 -13.35 -5.16
N SER A 81 5.53 -13.84 -4.53
CA SER A 81 4.51 -14.63 -5.23
C SER A 81 3.78 -13.82 -6.32
N CYS A 82 3.51 -12.53 -6.10
CA CYS A 82 2.90 -11.66 -7.10
C CYS A 82 3.89 -11.38 -8.25
N GLU A 83 5.17 -11.14 -7.93
CA GLU A 83 6.23 -10.95 -8.92
C GLU A 83 6.37 -12.16 -9.85
N GLN A 84 6.37 -13.38 -9.30
CA GLN A 84 6.43 -14.61 -10.11
C GLN A 84 5.19 -14.80 -11.00
N ALA A 85 4.03 -14.29 -10.58
CA ALA A 85 2.81 -14.33 -11.36
C ALA A 85 2.72 -13.20 -12.41
N GLY A 86 3.68 -12.26 -12.43
CA GLY A 86 3.62 -11.07 -13.28
C GLY A 86 2.52 -10.09 -12.87
N GLU A 87 2.04 -10.16 -11.62
CA GLU A 87 0.96 -9.34 -11.10
C GLU A 87 1.49 -8.26 -10.14
N PRO A 88 1.02 -7.00 -10.25
CA PRO A 88 1.33 -5.98 -9.24
C PRO A 88 0.72 -6.32 -7.88
N ALA A 89 1.52 -6.22 -6.82
CA ALA A 89 1.03 -6.31 -5.44
C ALA A 89 0.43 -4.97 -5.01
N LEU A 90 -0.86 -4.93 -4.74
CA LEU A 90 -1.63 -3.72 -4.41
C LEU A 90 -2.00 -3.68 -2.94
N ALA A 91 -1.87 -2.54 -2.28
CA ALA A 91 -2.43 -2.30 -0.94
C ALA A 91 -3.35 -1.08 -0.96
N ARG A 92 -4.22 -1.00 0.04
CA ARG A 92 -5.02 0.22 0.28
C ARG A 92 -4.25 1.14 1.22
N ALA A 93 -4.15 2.41 0.88
CA ALA A 93 -3.52 3.42 1.69
C ALA A 93 -4.50 4.53 2.12
N VAL A 94 -4.25 5.11 3.29
CA VAL A 94 -5.00 6.24 3.85
C VAL A 94 -4.05 7.30 4.38
N LEU A 95 -4.44 8.57 4.28
CA LEU A 95 -3.73 9.68 4.90
C LEU A 95 -4.49 10.09 6.16
N GLU A 96 -3.78 10.16 7.28
CA GLU A 96 -4.34 10.60 8.57
C GLU A 96 -3.61 11.86 9.06
N GLY A 97 -4.33 12.73 9.76
CA GLY A 97 -3.79 14.00 10.28
C GLY A 97 -4.15 15.23 9.45
N ARG A 98 -3.70 16.40 9.93
CA ARG A 98 -3.92 17.70 9.27
C ARG A 98 -2.87 17.93 8.18
N ALA A 99 -3.22 18.72 7.16
CA ALA A 99 -2.26 19.10 6.13
C ALA A 99 -1.00 19.72 6.76
N GLY A 100 0.18 19.30 6.31
CA GLY A 100 1.48 19.67 6.91
C GLY A 100 2.01 18.67 7.94
N ASP A 101 1.12 17.94 8.63
CA ASP A 101 1.47 16.94 9.66
C ASP A 101 0.90 15.54 9.32
N ARG A 102 0.57 15.28 8.05
CA ARG A 102 -0.07 14.03 7.65
C ARG A 102 0.90 12.86 7.68
N ASP A 103 0.39 11.73 8.13
CA ASP A 103 1.03 10.43 8.00
C ASP A 103 0.29 9.57 6.96
N LEU A 104 1.07 8.77 6.24
CA LEU A 104 0.55 7.77 5.31
C LEU A 104 0.54 6.40 5.99
N PHE A 105 -0.58 5.70 5.88
CA PHE A 105 -0.74 4.33 6.36
C PHE A 105 -1.16 3.42 5.23
N VAL A 106 -0.57 2.22 5.15
CA VAL A 106 -1.10 1.13 4.32
C VAL A 106 -1.87 0.16 5.19
N MET A 107 -2.98 -0.33 4.69
CA MET A 107 -3.80 -1.33 5.37
C MET A 107 -3.30 -2.71 4.94
N LEU A 108 -2.60 -3.38 5.85
CA LEU A 108 -2.22 -4.77 5.67
C LEU A 108 -3.22 -5.68 6.39
N ASP A 109 -3.46 -6.85 5.84
CA ASP A 109 -4.43 -7.85 6.30
C ASP A 109 -3.70 -9.03 6.94
N TRP A 110 -4.19 -9.59 8.05
CA TRP A 110 -3.81 -10.97 8.43
C TRP A 110 -4.92 -11.70 9.20
N PRO A 111 -5.10 -13.03 9.04
CA PRO A 111 -6.00 -13.80 9.90
C PRO A 111 -5.44 -13.83 11.32
N ARG A 112 -6.29 -13.72 12.35
CA ARG A 112 -5.91 -14.15 13.69
C ARG A 112 -5.34 -15.57 13.58
N ARG A 113 -4.10 -15.79 14.03
CA ARG A 113 -3.57 -17.14 14.30
C ARG A 113 -4.68 -17.93 15.00
N ARG A 114 -5.22 -18.97 14.37
CA ARG A 114 -5.72 -20.10 15.15
C ARG A 114 -4.49 -20.84 15.61
N ALA A 115 -4.37 -20.96 16.93
CA ALA A 115 -3.46 -21.89 17.59
C ALA A 115 -3.76 -23.32 17.13
#